data_AF-A0A143HBQ4-F1
#
_entry.id   AF-A0A143HBQ4-F1
#
_cell.length_a   1.000
_cell.length_b   1.000
_cell.length_c   1.000
_cell.angle_alpha   90.00
_cell.angle_beta   90.00
_cell.angle_gamma   90.00
#
_symmetry.space_group_name_H-M   'P 1'
#
loop_
_entity.id
_entity.type
_entity.pdbx_description
1 polymer ?
#
loop_
_entity_poly.entity_id
_entity_poly.type
_entity_poly.pdbx_seq_one_letter_code
_entity_poly.pdbx_strand_id
1 'polypeptide(L)'
;MVSSWLRIASIYFAISVGYGIYMYATDTYDWVIYAHLLILGWLSNAVIGYAYQYTNSGELENWQFYLFNIGLLLLFIGLIFSSVVLVWIGLVLIALSILLFLVRLFL
;
A
#
# COMPACT_ATOMS: atom_id res chain seq x y z
N MET A 1 15.20 4.40 14.84
CA MET A 1 13.77 4.14 15.16
C MET A 1 13.13 3.49 13.93
N VAL A 2 12.16 2.57 14.10
CA VAL A 2 11.50 1.91 12.95
C VAL A 2 10.58 2.90 12.23
N SER A 3 10.73 3.03 10.90
CA SER A 3 9.96 3.95 10.06
C SER A 3 8.47 3.62 10.05
N SER A 4 7.62 4.64 9.88
CA SER A 4 6.16 4.47 9.79
C SER A 4 5.75 3.54 8.64
N TRP A 5 6.48 3.62 7.52
CA TRP A 5 6.39 2.70 6.38
C TRP A 5 6.53 1.23 6.79
N LEU A 6 7.58 0.88 7.54
CA LEU A 6 7.80 -0.50 7.98
C LEU A 6 6.74 -0.97 8.97
N ARG A 7 6.25 -0.08 9.84
CA ARG A 7 5.16 -0.40 10.77
C ARG A 7 3.89 -0.76 10.00
N ILE A 8 3.48 0.07 9.04
CA ILE A 8 2.30 -0.22 8.22
C ILE A 8 2.50 -1.42 7.31
N ALA A 9 3.68 -1.60 6.72
CA ALA A 9 4.01 -2.79 5.93
C ALA A 9 3.80 -4.08 6.77
N SER A 10 4.19 -4.08 8.04
CA SER A 10 4.00 -5.24 8.94
C SER A 10 2.52 -5.54 9.21
N ILE A 11 1.68 -4.51 9.30
CA ILE A 11 0.22 -4.66 9.45
C ILE A 11 -0.37 -5.26 8.18
N TYR A 12 -0.05 -4.71 7.00
CA TYR A 12 -0.50 -5.29 5.73
C TYR A 12 -0.01 -6.71 5.53
N PHE A 13 1.22 -7.03 5.95
CA PHE A 13 1.74 -8.40 5.88
C PHE A 13 0.88 -9.37 6.71
N ALA A 14 0.60 -9.02 7.96
CA ALA A 14 -0.25 -9.85 8.83
C ALA A 14 -1.66 -10.04 8.23
N ILE A 15 -2.26 -8.99 7.69
CA ILE A 15 -3.56 -9.06 7.02
C ILE A 15 -3.48 -9.94 5.77
N SER A 16 -2.44 -9.78 4.96
CA SER A 16 -2.22 -10.57 3.73
C SER A 16 -2.10 -12.06 4.04
N VAL A 17 -1.30 -12.43 5.05
CA VAL A 17 -1.15 -13.82 5.49
C VAL A 17 -2.49 -14.38 5.98
N GLY A 18 -3.21 -13.63 6.80
CA GLY A 18 -4.54 -14.03 7.27
C GLY A 18 -5.53 -14.24 6.12
N TYR A 19 -5.54 -13.33 5.14
CA TYR A 19 -6.40 -13.43 3.96
C TYR A 19 -6.02 -14.62 3.06
N GLY A 20 -4.72 -14.89 2.88
CA GLY A 20 -4.25 -16.08 2.15
C GLY A 20 -4.68 -17.38 2.80
N ILE A 21 -4.61 -17.48 4.13
CA ILE A 21 -5.12 -18.63 4.89
C ILE A 21 -6.63 -18.76 4.71
N TYR A 22 -7.38 -17.65 4.81
CA TYR A 22 -8.82 -17.63 4.58
C TYR A 22 -9.17 -18.19 3.20
N MET A 23 -8.55 -17.67 2.13
CA MET A 23 -8.84 -18.10 0.75
C MET A 23 -8.64 -19.60 0.55
N TYR A 24 -7.56 -20.15 1.11
CA TYR A 24 -7.27 -21.58 1.03
C TYR A 24 -8.26 -22.41 1.85
N ALA A 25 -8.65 -21.94 3.04
CA ALA A 25 -9.58 -22.66 3.91
C ALA A 25 -11.02 -22.71 3.37
N THR A 26 -11.42 -21.73 2.54
CA THR A 26 -12.78 -21.61 2.00
C THR A 26 -12.89 -21.94 0.52
N ASP A 27 -11.79 -22.30 -0.15
CA ASP A 27 -11.71 -22.45 -1.61
C ASP A 27 -12.20 -21.22 -2.40
N THR A 28 -12.11 -20.02 -1.80
CA THR A 28 -12.49 -18.76 -2.44
C THR A 28 -11.24 -17.94 -2.77
N TYR A 29 -10.83 -17.94 -4.03
CA TYR A 29 -9.56 -17.36 -4.45
C TYR A 29 -9.71 -15.95 -5.07
N ASP A 30 -9.87 -14.94 -4.22
CA ASP A 30 -9.78 -13.55 -4.65
C ASP A 30 -8.33 -13.08 -4.73
N TRP A 31 -7.68 -13.44 -5.84
CA TRP A 31 -6.30 -13.08 -6.12
C TRP A 31 -6.08 -11.59 -6.27
N VAL A 32 -7.11 -10.82 -6.64
CA VAL A 32 -6.97 -9.37 -6.83
C VAL A 32 -6.75 -8.71 -5.47
N ILE A 33 -7.62 -8.98 -4.49
CA ILE A 33 -7.46 -8.41 -3.14
C ILE A 33 -6.16 -8.90 -2.51
N TYR A 34 -5.88 -10.21 -2.61
CA TYR A 34 -4.67 -10.79 -2.02
C TYR A 34 -3.39 -10.20 -2.60
N ALA A 35 -3.30 -10.05 -3.93
CA ALA A 35 -2.12 -9.49 -4.57
C ALA A 35 -1.90 -8.02 -4.18
N HIS A 36 -2.95 -7.22 -4.08
CA HIS A 36 -2.82 -5.81 -3.68
C HIS A 36 -2.44 -5.69 -2.19
N LEU A 37 -2.93 -6.58 -1.32
CA LEU A 37 -2.51 -6.62 0.09
C LEU A 37 -1.02 -6.98 0.22
N LEU A 38 -0.59 -8.05 -0.46
CA LEU A 38 0.76 -8.58 -0.30
C LEU A 38 1.81 -7.71 -1.03
N ILE A 39 1.53 -7.31 -2.27
CA ILE A 39 2.49 -6.57 -3.10
C ILE A 39 2.44 -5.08 -2.74
N LEU A 40 1.30 -4.41 -2.91
CA LEU A 40 1.24 -2.96 -2.64
C LEU A 40 1.22 -2.67 -1.14
N GLY A 41 0.41 -3.38 -0.37
CA GLY A 41 0.29 -3.18 1.07
C GLY A 41 1.59 -3.49 1.80
N TRP A 42 2.13 -4.70 1.66
CA TRP A 42 3.35 -5.09 2.37
C TRP A 42 4.63 -4.74 1.61
N LEU A 43 4.88 -5.37 0.45
CA LEU A 43 6.20 -5.31 -0.21
C LEU A 43 6.57 -3.90 -0.63
N SER A 44 5.67 -3.15 -1.27
CA SER A 44 5.94 -1.78 -1.71
C SER A 44 6.18 -0.83 -0.53
N ASN A 45 5.35 -0.88 0.53
CA ASN A 45 5.60 -0.06 1.73
C ASN A 45 6.96 -0.39 2.36
N ALA A 46 7.34 -1.67 2.44
CA ALA A 46 8.63 -2.07 2.99
C ALA A 46 9.81 -1.54 2.15
N VAL A 47 9.74 -1.69 0.82
CA VAL A 47 10.78 -1.23 -0.12
C VAL A 47 10.90 0.29 -0.10
N ILE A 48 9.78 1.03 -0.15
CA ILE A 48 9.77 2.49 -0.09
C ILE A 48 10.34 2.96 1.25
N GLY A 49 9.86 2.39 2.36
CA GLY A 49 10.35 2.72 3.70
C GLY A 49 11.83 2.43 3.90
N TYR A 50 12.37 1.43 3.20
CA TYR A 50 13.80 1.15 3.18
C TYR A 50 14.57 2.15 2.30
N ALA A 51 14.05 2.49 1.11
CA ALA A 51 14.65 3.48 0.22
C ALA A 51 14.79 4.86 0.90
N TYR A 52 13.81 5.25 1.72
CA TYR A 52 13.85 6.48 2.51
C TYR A 52 14.92 6.51 3.62
N GLN A 53 15.55 5.39 3.97
CA GLN A 53 16.72 5.40 4.85
C GLN A 53 17.97 5.93 4.16
N TYR A 54 18.00 5.90 2.83
CA TYR A 54 19.13 6.32 2.00
C TYR A 54 18.92 7.66 1.30
N THR A 55 17.71 8.22 1.40
CA THR A 55 17.40 9.56 0.90
C THR A 55 17.11 10.47 2.08
N ASN A 56 17.32 11.79 1.91
CA ASN A 56 16.91 12.73 2.95
C ASN A 56 15.39 12.65 3.13
N SER A 57 14.93 12.33 4.33
CA SER A 57 13.51 12.38 4.66
C SER A 57 13.06 13.84 4.78
N GLY A 58 11.84 14.14 4.35
CA GLY A 58 11.28 15.49 4.36
C GLY A 58 9.77 15.48 4.14
N GLU A 59 9.16 16.65 3.97
CA GLU A 59 7.70 16.76 3.83
C GLU A 59 7.13 15.92 2.68
N LEU A 60 7.92 15.72 1.61
CA LEU A 60 7.54 14.90 0.46
C LEU A 60 7.30 13.43 0.84
N GLU A 61 8.10 12.88 1.77
CA GLU A 61 7.92 11.51 2.29
C GLU A 61 6.57 11.38 2.99
N ASN A 62 6.20 12.38 3.81
CA ASN A 62 4.94 12.37 4.53
C ASN A 62 3.76 12.40 3.56
N TRP A 63 3.78 13.30 2.57
CA TRP A 63 2.74 13.36 1.54
C TRP A 63 2.66 12.05 0.75
N GLN A 64 3.80 11.50 0.33
CA GLN A 64 3.85 10.21 -0.33
C GLN A 64 3.21 9.13 0.53
N PHE A 65 3.58 9.04 1.80
CA PHE A 65 3.11 8.03 2.75
C PHE A 65 1.60 8.07 2.92
N TYR A 66 1.03 9.27 3.14
CA TYR A 66 -0.41 9.41 3.33
C TYR A 66 -1.17 9.13 2.04
N LEU A 67 -0.72 9.65 0.89
CA LEU A 67 -1.36 9.37 -0.40
C LEU A 67 -1.37 7.86 -0.71
N PHE A 68 -0.25 7.17 -0.46
CA PHE A 68 -0.15 5.73 -0.72
C PHE A 68 -1.13 4.94 0.14
N ASN A 69 -1.10 5.17 1.46
CA ASN A 69 -1.83 4.33 2.40
C ASN A 69 -3.33 4.69 2.48
N ILE A 70 -3.70 5.97 2.31
CA ILE A 70 -5.11 6.35 2.13
C ILE A 70 -5.62 5.81 0.80
N GLY A 71 -4.84 5.90 -0.26
CA GLY A 71 -5.20 5.35 -1.56
C GLY A 71 -5.46 3.84 -1.51
N LEU A 72 -4.58 3.08 -0.82
CA LEU A 72 -4.78 1.66 -0.58
C LEU A 72 -6.03 1.37 0.25
N LEU A 73 -6.28 2.13 1.32
CA LEU A 73 -7.48 1.96 2.12
C LEU A 73 -8.75 2.16 1.28
N LEU A 74 -8.80 3.22 0.46
CA LEU A 74 -9.94 3.48 -0.42
C LEU A 74 -10.10 2.42 -1.50
N LEU A 75 -8.99 1.91 -2.05
CA LEU A 75 -9.01 0.80 -3.00
C LEU A 75 -9.65 -0.44 -2.36
N PHE A 76 -9.24 -0.84 -1.16
CA PHE A 76 -9.78 -2.02 -0.49
C PHE A 76 -11.25 -1.85 -0.11
N ILE A 77 -11.65 -0.69 0.43
CA ILE A 77 -13.06 -0.39 0.70
C ILE A 77 -13.86 -0.44 -0.61
N GLY A 78 -13.32 0.13 -1.69
CA GLY A 78 -13.93 0.08 -3.00
C GLY A 78 -14.15 -1.34 -3.51
N LEU A 79 -13.17 -2.23 -3.36
CA LEU A 79 -13.29 -3.63 -3.77
C LEU A 79 -14.30 -4.39 -2.92
N ILE A 80 -14.25 -4.26 -1.59
CA ILE A 80 -15.16 -4.96 -0.66
C ILE A 80 -16.62 -4.56 -0.87
N PHE A 81 -16.88 -3.27 -1.12
CA PHE A 81 -18.23 -2.73 -1.30
C PHE A 81 -18.62 -2.57 -2.77
N SER A 82 -17.83 -3.09 -3.71
CA SER A 82 -18.05 -2.95 -5.16
C SER A 82 -18.27 -1.50 -5.63
N SER A 83 -17.61 -0.53 -4.97
CA SER A 83 -17.71 0.89 -5.28
C SER A 83 -16.62 1.30 -6.26
N VAL A 84 -17.01 1.43 -7.53
CA VAL A 84 -16.13 1.88 -8.62
C VAL A 84 -15.51 3.25 -8.33
N VAL A 85 -16.28 4.16 -7.72
CA VAL A 85 -15.80 5.51 -7.36
C VAL A 85 -14.63 5.45 -6.38
N LEU A 86 -14.77 4.65 -5.32
CA LEU A 86 -13.71 4.51 -4.31
C LEU A 86 -12.46 3.84 -4.88
N VAL A 87 -12.64 2.83 -5.74
CA VAL A 87 -11.53 2.19 -6.46
C VAL A 87 -10.75 3.23 -7.27
N TRP A 88 -11.42 4.05 -8.09
CA TRP A 88 -10.75 5.06 -8.90
C TRP A 88 -10.04 6.12 -8.07
N ILE A 89 -10.67 6.63 -7.00
CA ILE A 89 -10.02 7.58 -6.11
C ILE A 89 -8.78 6.94 -5.47
N GLY A 90 -8.88 5.71 -4.99
CA GLY A 90 -7.77 4.97 -4.40
C GLY A 90 -6.59 4.82 -5.37
N LEU A 91 -6.86 4.40 -6.59
CA LEU A 91 -5.84 4.24 -7.65
C LEU A 91 -5.14 5.57 -7.98
N VAL A 92 -5.89 6.67 -8.10
CA VAL A 92 -5.32 8.00 -8.37
C VAL A 92 -4.40 8.44 -7.24
N LEU A 93 -4.79 8.26 -5.97
CA LEU A 93 -3.94 8.60 -4.83
C LEU A 93 -2.65 7.77 -4.78
N ILE A 94 -2.75 6.46 -5.06
CA ILE A 94 -1.57 5.57 -5.15
C ILE A 94 -0.66 6.04 -6.29
N ALA A 95 -1.21 6.35 -7.46
CA ALA A 95 -0.43 6.83 -8.62
C ALA A 95 0.28 8.16 -8.31
N LEU A 96 -0.41 9.11 -7.68
CA LEU A 96 0.20 10.38 -7.26
C LEU A 96 1.32 10.13 -6.25
N SER A 97 1.13 9.23 -5.29
CA SER A 97 2.19 8.83 -4.36
C SER A 97 3.42 8.27 -5.07
N ILE A 98 3.24 7.38 -6.06
CA ILE A 98 4.34 6.84 -6.86
C ILE A 98 5.08 7.97 -7.61
N LEU A 99 4.37 8.97 -8.13
CA LEU A 99 5.01 10.12 -8.76
C LEU A 99 5.87 10.90 -7.76
N LEU A 100 5.41 11.13 -6.52
CA LEU A 100 6.23 11.77 -5.48
C LEU A 100 7.47 10.96 -5.15
N PHE A 101 7.35 9.62 -5.11
CA PHE A 101 8.49 8.73 -4.90
C PHE A 101 9.53 8.87 -6.02
N LEU A 102 9.08 8.87 -7.28
CA LEU A 102 9.96 9.03 -8.43
C LEU A 102 10.66 10.39 -8.39
N VAL A 103 9.92 11.47 -8.16
CA VAL A 103 10.49 12.82 -8.01
C VAL A 103 11.58 12.82 -6.94
N ARG A 104 11.35 12.14 -5.81
CA ARG A 104 12.33 12.04 -4.72
C ARG A 104 13.58 11.24 -5.06
N LEU A 105 13.47 10.24 -5.91
CA LEU A 105 14.62 9.41 -6.31
C LEU A 105 15.53 10.15 -7.30
N PHE A 106 14.99 11.06 -8.10
CA PHE A 106 15.73 11.77 -9.14
C PHE A 106 16.15 13.21 -8.76
N LEU A 107 15.60 13.78 -7.69
CA LEU A 107 15.94 15.11 -7.16
C LEU A 107 16.42 15.04 -5.71
#